data_AF-A0A923TUZ3-F1
#
_entry.id   AF-A0A923TUZ3-F1
#
_cell.length_a   1.000
_cell.length_b   1.000
_cell.length_c   1.000
_cell.angle_alpha   90.00
_cell.angle_beta   90.00
_cell.angle_gamma   90.00
#
_symmetry.space_group_name_H-M   'P 1'
#
loop_
_entity.id
_entity.type
_entity.pdbx_description
1 polymer ?
#
loop_
_entity_poly.entity_id
_entity_poly.type
_entity_poly.pdbx_seq_one_letter_code
_entity_poly.pdbx_strand_id
1 'polypeptide(L)'
;MQTKTDVKHPEQAIRDIQHFGEEGGVVPVIDVAATSTFLDPADMERTFQGELQGCYLYSRHSNPTVNIFGKKIAAMEGAEAALGVASGMAAISCAVEQIFRNSETAEGTGSAVDPNPRSSGHLITARTIYGGTYALFKNIFPARGIEVSFVDINDLRAVEAAFRPETKVLYAETLSNPLLAVTDLRALAALCKKRGVKFVVDNTFTPLIVQPLSHGADVVVHSCTKYISGSSDFIAGAIAGSAEFIASLIDVNHGSVMLNGPVMDPRIAHELYLRLDHLSVRMQAHAKMAEFLATRMWAEKIPVIYPSLPNHPQHALMRSQMNVQFGYGAILTVDCGSAERASALAIRLQQEKFGLYAVSLGFSRTLMSCSAKSTSSEIPEAEQRAIGLAPGLIRFSIGYTGDPEIMWSRFIGAYREVIR
;
A
#
# COMPACT_ATOMS: atom_id res chain seq x y z
N MET A 1 -15.80 -31.97 3.83
CA MET A 1 -15.13 -32.44 2.60
C MET A 1 -15.84 -31.75 1.44
N GLN A 2 -15.40 -30.66 0.80
CA GLN A 2 -14.11 -30.01 0.57
C GLN A 2 -14.28 -28.49 0.80
N THR A 3 -13.35 -27.87 1.53
CA THR A 3 -13.17 -26.42 1.59
C THR A 3 -12.55 -25.95 0.27
N LYS A 4 -13.37 -25.39 -0.63
CA LYS A 4 -12.85 -24.50 -1.68
C LYS A 4 -12.56 -23.16 -1.02
N THR A 5 -11.29 -22.88 -0.77
CA THR A 5 -10.82 -21.50 -0.74
C THR A 5 -11.16 -20.91 -2.09
N ASP A 6 -12.26 -20.16 -2.19
CA ASP A 6 -12.58 -19.40 -3.40
C ASP A 6 -11.40 -18.46 -3.64
N VAL A 7 -10.57 -18.83 -4.63
CA VAL A 7 -9.56 -17.92 -5.17
C VAL A 7 -10.37 -16.78 -5.77
N LYS A 8 -10.48 -15.67 -5.03
CA LYS A 8 -11.05 -14.45 -5.57
C LYS A 8 -10.20 -14.10 -6.79
N HIS A 9 -10.86 -13.84 -7.91
CA HIS A 9 -10.25 -13.40 -9.16
C HIS A 9 -10.25 -11.87 -9.20
N PRO A 10 -9.29 -11.16 -8.55
CA PRO A 10 -9.32 -9.71 -8.46
C PRO A 10 -9.32 -9.02 -9.83
N GLU A 11 -8.67 -9.62 -10.83
CA GLU A 11 -8.66 -9.17 -12.22
C GLU A 11 -10.05 -9.21 -12.85
N GLN A 12 -10.82 -10.26 -12.59
CA GLN A 12 -12.19 -10.40 -13.06
C GLN A 12 -13.11 -9.43 -12.32
N ALA A 13 -12.93 -9.29 -10.99
CA ALA A 13 -13.69 -8.36 -10.18
C ALA A 13 -13.50 -6.91 -10.65
N ILE A 14 -12.28 -6.50 -10.99
CA ILE A 14 -12.01 -5.18 -11.60
C ILE A 14 -12.77 -5.03 -12.92
N ARG A 15 -12.67 -6.03 -13.81
CA ARG A 15 -13.31 -6.01 -15.13
C ARG A 15 -14.84 -5.96 -15.04
N ASP A 16 -15.42 -6.59 -14.03
CA ASP A 16 -16.88 -6.65 -13.85
C ASP A 16 -17.46 -5.33 -13.32
N ILE A 17 -16.63 -4.39 -12.89
CA ILE A 17 -17.06 -3.01 -12.63
C ILE A 17 -17.40 -2.33 -13.95
N GLN A 18 -18.70 -2.24 -14.21
CA GLN A 18 -19.26 -1.47 -15.31
C GLN A 18 -19.71 -0.09 -14.83
N HIS A 19 -19.49 0.92 -15.66
CA HIS A 19 -20.01 2.26 -15.45
C HIS A 19 -20.66 2.76 -16.73
N PHE A 20 -21.97 2.97 -16.66
CA PHE A 20 -22.71 3.66 -17.70
C PHE A 20 -22.84 5.11 -17.24
N GLY A 21 -21.99 5.98 -17.79
CA GLY A 21 -22.08 7.42 -17.53
C GLY A 21 -23.36 8.03 -18.12
N GLU A 22 -23.68 9.26 -17.77
CA GLU A 22 -24.90 9.95 -18.19
C GLU A 22 -25.09 9.96 -19.71
N GLU A 23 -23.99 10.12 -20.46
CA GLU A 23 -23.98 10.17 -21.93
C GLU A 23 -23.63 8.82 -22.59
N GLY A 24 -23.57 7.72 -21.82
CA GLY A 24 -23.30 6.38 -22.36
C GLY A 24 -21.88 6.18 -22.92
N GLY A 25 -20.91 7.02 -22.53
CA GLY A 25 -19.51 6.88 -22.92
C GLY A 25 -18.90 5.55 -22.48
N VAL A 26 -18.07 4.95 -23.34
CA VAL A 26 -17.33 3.70 -23.04
C VAL A 26 -16.36 3.89 -21.87
N VAL A 27 -15.80 5.08 -21.76
CA VAL A 27 -14.94 5.51 -20.66
C VAL A 27 -15.72 6.50 -19.79
N PRO A 28 -15.67 6.40 -18.45
CA PRO A 28 -16.34 7.35 -17.55
C PRO A 28 -15.95 8.80 -17.82
N VAL A 29 -16.90 9.73 -17.71
CA VAL A 29 -16.64 11.17 -17.83
C VAL A 29 -15.72 11.64 -16.69
N ILE A 30 -14.89 12.64 -16.96
CA ILE A 30 -14.09 13.32 -15.93
C ILE A 30 -14.91 14.48 -15.38
N ASP A 31 -15.49 14.30 -14.20
CA ASP A 31 -16.16 15.38 -13.48
C ASP A 31 -15.14 16.21 -12.69
N VAL A 32 -14.75 17.35 -13.28
CA VAL A 32 -13.83 18.33 -12.69
C VAL A 32 -14.53 19.37 -11.82
N ALA A 33 -15.85 19.30 -11.66
CA ALA A 33 -16.60 20.30 -10.92
C ALA A 33 -16.23 20.26 -9.43
N ALA A 34 -16.04 21.43 -8.82
CA ALA A 34 -15.82 21.53 -7.37
C ALA A 34 -17.13 21.41 -6.59
N THR A 35 -18.23 21.90 -7.17
CA THR A 35 -19.57 21.92 -6.59
C THR A 35 -20.58 21.54 -7.66
N SER A 36 -21.71 20.97 -7.23
CA SER A 36 -22.83 20.63 -8.11
C SER A 36 -23.97 21.64 -7.92
N THR A 37 -24.80 21.79 -8.94
CA THR A 37 -26.01 22.62 -8.89
C THR A 37 -27.22 21.77 -8.55
N PHE A 38 -28.22 22.38 -7.90
CA PHE A 38 -29.50 21.77 -7.58
C PHE A 38 -30.61 22.64 -8.18
N LEU A 39 -31.55 22.02 -8.88
CA LEU A 39 -32.69 22.73 -9.44
C LEU A 39 -33.72 23.10 -8.37
N ASP A 40 -33.92 22.21 -7.39
CA ASP A 40 -34.75 22.45 -6.21
C ASP A 40 -33.85 22.56 -4.97
N PRO A 41 -33.90 23.68 -4.21
CA PRO A 41 -33.19 23.80 -2.94
C PRO A 41 -33.49 22.68 -1.94
N ALA A 42 -34.69 22.11 -1.94
CA ALA A 42 -35.04 20.99 -1.07
C ALA A 42 -34.20 19.73 -1.37
N ASP A 43 -33.84 19.51 -2.64
CA ASP A 43 -32.97 18.38 -3.00
C ASP A 43 -31.53 18.56 -2.50
N MET A 44 -31.06 19.81 -2.36
CA MET A 44 -29.78 20.08 -1.72
C MET A 44 -29.81 19.65 -0.25
N GLU A 45 -30.85 20.03 0.49
CA GLU A 45 -31.03 19.66 1.91
C GLU A 45 -31.11 18.14 2.10
N ARG A 46 -31.91 17.47 1.26
CA ARG A 46 -32.05 16.01 1.25
C ARG A 46 -30.73 15.31 0.90
N THR A 47 -29.92 15.88 0.01
CA THR A 47 -28.59 15.35 -0.30
C THR A 47 -27.63 15.53 0.88
N PHE A 48 -27.69 16.65 1.60
CA PHE A 48 -26.91 16.85 2.83
C PHE A 48 -27.27 15.82 3.91
N GLN A 49 -28.54 15.40 3.96
CA GLN A 49 -29.03 14.38 4.88
C GLN A 49 -28.77 12.93 4.38
N GLY A 50 -28.19 12.77 3.19
CA GLY A 50 -27.91 11.46 2.59
C GLY A 50 -29.15 10.74 2.05
N GLU A 51 -30.28 11.43 1.89
CA GLU A 51 -31.54 10.84 1.40
C GLU A 51 -31.57 10.64 -0.12
N LEU A 52 -30.78 11.43 -0.86
CA LEU A 52 -30.68 11.34 -2.32
C LEU A 52 -29.38 10.64 -2.74
N GLN A 53 -29.53 9.47 -3.35
CA GLN A 53 -28.42 8.73 -3.94
C GLN A 53 -28.08 9.25 -5.34
N GLY A 54 -26.79 9.26 -5.68
CA GLY A 54 -26.31 9.70 -7.00
C GLY A 54 -26.25 11.23 -7.17
N CYS A 55 -26.67 11.99 -6.17
CA CYS A 55 -26.50 13.44 -6.11
C CYS A 55 -25.17 13.78 -5.43
N TYR A 56 -24.51 14.81 -5.93
CA TYR A 56 -23.23 15.31 -5.42
C TYR A 56 -23.43 16.75 -4.95
N LEU A 57 -22.70 17.14 -3.90
CA LEU A 57 -22.74 18.51 -3.37
C LEU A 57 -21.43 19.21 -3.68
N TYR A 58 -20.35 18.65 -3.15
CA TYR A 58 -19.02 19.24 -3.18
C TYR A 58 -17.97 18.14 -3.28
N SER A 59 -17.04 18.25 -4.23
CA SER A 59 -16.13 17.16 -4.63
C SER A 59 -15.15 16.71 -3.55
N ARG A 60 -14.91 17.51 -2.51
CA ARG A 60 -14.17 17.07 -1.30
C ARG A 60 -14.91 15.99 -0.51
N HIS A 61 -16.23 15.99 -0.53
CA HIS A 61 -17.06 14.99 0.13
C HIS A 61 -17.20 13.74 -0.73
N SER A 62 -17.59 13.92 -2.00
CA SER A 62 -17.83 12.83 -2.95
C SER A 62 -17.79 13.38 -4.37
N ASN A 63 -17.17 12.63 -5.29
CA ASN A 63 -17.09 12.97 -6.71
C ASN A 63 -17.33 11.70 -7.55
N PRO A 64 -18.15 11.75 -8.62
CA PRO A 64 -18.51 10.54 -9.38
C PRO A 64 -17.30 9.84 -10.00
N THR A 65 -16.31 10.60 -10.49
CA THR A 65 -15.07 10.07 -11.07
C THR A 65 -14.21 9.36 -10.04
N VAL A 66 -14.08 9.94 -8.85
CA VAL A 66 -13.33 9.34 -7.74
C VAL A 66 -14.05 8.10 -7.20
N ASN A 67 -15.39 8.13 -7.14
CA ASN A 67 -16.20 7.02 -6.66
C ASN A 67 -16.10 5.78 -7.55
N ILE A 68 -16.11 5.95 -8.88
CA ILE A 68 -15.99 4.80 -9.78
C ILE A 68 -14.58 4.21 -9.78
N PHE A 69 -13.54 5.04 -9.59
CA PHE A 69 -12.19 4.55 -9.27
C PHE A 69 -12.19 3.74 -7.96
N GLY A 70 -12.81 4.26 -6.90
CA GLY A 70 -12.97 3.57 -5.62
C GLY A 70 -13.65 2.20 -5.76
N LYS A 71 -14.71 2.09 -6.59
CA LYS A 71 -15.37 0.81 -6.86
C LYS A 71 -14.42 -0.24 -7.44
N LYS A 72 -13.51 0.12 -8.36
CA LYS A 72 -12.50 -0.82 -8.88
C LYS A 72 -11.46 -1.21 -7.82
N ILE A 73 -11.05 -0.29 -6.96
CA ILE A 73 -10.17 -0.62 -5.82
C ILE A 73 -10.85 -1.58 -4.84
N ALA A 74 -12.11 -1.32 -4.50
CA ALA A 74 -12.89 -2.20 -3.64
C ALA A 74 -13.02 -3.60 -4.24
N ALA A 75 -13.32 -3.69 -5.55
CA ALA A 75 -13.38 -4.96 -6.26
C ALA A 75 -12.03 -5.71 -6.26
N MET A 76 -10.92 -5.00 -6.49
CA MET A 76 -9.57 -5.56 -6.46
C MET A 76 -9.24 -6.19 -5.11
N GLU A 77 -9.57 -5.51 -4.00
CA GLU A 77 -9.28 -6.00 -2.65
C GLU A 77 -10.36 -6.95 -2.09
N GLY A 78 -11.52 -7.03 -2.77
CA GLY A 78 -12.69 -7.74 -2.28
C GLY A 78 -13.30 -7.05 -1.04
N ALA A 79 -13.23 -5.72 -1.00
CA ALA A 79 -13.80 -4.85 0.02
C ALA A 79 -15.26 -4.48 -0.30
N GLU A 80 -15.99 -3.98 0.68
CA GLU A 80 -17.35 -3.43 0.46
C GLU A 80 -17.29 -2.06 -0.20
N ALA A 81 -16.31 -1.24 0.18
CA ALA A 81 -16.10 0.09 -0.36
C ALA A 81 -14.62 0.48 -0.35
N ALA A 82 -14.27 1.48 -1.16
CA ALA A 82 -12.96 2.12 -1.11
C ALA A 82 -13.04 3.58 -1.53
N LEU A 83 -12.08 4.37 -1.06
CA LEU A 83 -11.96 5.81 -1.26
C LEU A 83 -10.59 6.17 -1.82
N GLY A 84 -10.56 7.00 -2.87
CA GLY A 84 -9.33 7.58 -3.40
C GLY A 84 -8.93 8.85 -2.64
N VAL A 85 -7.63 9.00 -2.35
CA VAL A 85 -7.06 10.14 -1.62
C VAL A 85 -5.79 10.66 -2.28
N ALA A 86 -5.34 11.86 -1.91
CA ALA A 86 -4.26 12.60 -2.56
C ALA A 86 -2.89 11.89 -2.56
N SER A 87 -2.64 10.95 -1.64
CA SER A 87 -1.36 10.21 -1.59
C SER A 87 -1.47 8.93 -0.77
N GLY A 88 -0.50 8.02 -0.91
CA GLY A 88 -0.39 6.86 -0.01
C GLY A 88 -0.22 7.25 1.46
N MET A 89 0.52 8.32 1.75
CA MET A 89 0.66 8.84 3.11
C MET A 89 -0.66 9.35 3.68
N ALA A 90 -1.49 9.99 2.86
CA ALA A 90 -2.83 10.40 3.25
C ALA A 90 -3.74 9.19 3.52
N ALA A 91 -3.61 8.12 2.73
CA ALA A 91 -4.34 6.88 2.94
C ALA A 91 -4.02 6.29 4.32
N ILE A 92 -2.73 6.15 4.62
CA ILE A 92 -2.23 5.63 5.90
C ILE A 92 -2.66 6.52 7.06
N SER A 93 -2.39 7.83 6.97
CA SER A 93 -2.63 8.74 8.08
C SER A 93 -4.11 8.83 8.43
N CYS A 94 -4.99 9.00 7.43
CA CYS A 94 -6.41 9.16 7.66
C CYS A 94 -7.05 7.83 8.09
N ALA A 95 -6.67 6.69 7.50
CA ALA A 95 -7.21 5.39 7.91
C ALA A 95 -6.92 5.10 9.39
N VAL A 96 -5.67 5.29 9.82
CA VAL A 96 -5.30 5.04 11.22
C VAL A 96 -5.96 6.06 12.14
N GLU A 97 -5.88 7.36 11.83
CA GLU A 97 -6.49 8.42 12.64
C GLU A 97 -8.00 8.23 12.80
N GLN A 98 -8.71 7.81 11.75
CA GLN A 98 -10.15 7.53 11.81
C GLN A 98 -10.50 6.43 12.80
N ILE A 99 -9.69 5.37 12.89
CA ILE A 99 -9.95 4.27 13.82
C ILE A 99 -9.88 4.78 15.26
N PHE A 100 -8.91 5.64 15.58
CA PHE A 100 -8.83 6.27 16.90
C PHE A 100 -10.01 7.20 17.15
N ARG A 101 -10.42 8.02 16.18
CA ARG A 101 -11.60 8.90 16.33
C ARG A 101 -12.90 8.13 16.54
N ASN A 102 -13.14 7.06 15.78
CA ASN A 102 -14.35 6.24 15.90
C ASN A 102 -14.47 5.55 17.27
N SER A 103 -13.34 5.25 17.91
CA SER A 103 -13.36 4.64 19.24
C SER A 103 -13.78 5.61 20.35
N GLU A 104 -13.50 6.92 20.19
CA GLU A 104 -13.84 7.94 21.20
C GLU A 104 -15.33 8.30 21.16
N THR A 105 -15.94 8.26 19.97
CA THR A 105 -17.38 8.48 19.82
C THR A 105 -18.20 7.33 20.41
N ALA A 106 -17.69 6.10 20.34
CA ALA A 106 -18.36 4.91 20.89
C ALA A 106 -18.30 4.81 22.43
N GLU A 107 -17.24 5.34 23.06
CA GLU A 107 -17.04 5.27 24.52
C GLU A 107 -17.80 6.36 25.31
N GLY A 108 -18.54 7.26 24.64
CA GLY A 108 -19.35 8.29 25.31
C GLY A 108 -18.55 9.33 26.10
N THR A 109 -17.22 9.33 25.97
CA THR A 109 -16.30 10.29 26.61
C THR A 109 -16.14 11.58 25.80
N GLY A 110 -16.75 11.66 24.61
CA GLY A 110 -16.90 12.88 23.83
C GLY A 110 -17.79 13.90 24.53
N SER A 111 -17.27 14.56 25.56
CA SER A 111 -17.80 15.85 25.99
C SER A 111 -17.74 16.79 24.78
N ALA A 112 -18.88 17.35 24.40
CA ALA A 112 -19.02 18.36 23.34
C ALA A 112 -18.26 19.69 23.62
N VAL A 113 -17.26 19.66 24.53
CA VAL A 113 -16.56 20.82 25.10
C VAL A 113 -15.04 20.71 24.97
N ASP A 114 -14.47 19.59 24.50
CA ASP A 114 -13.04 19.57 24.12
C ASP A 114 -12.88 19.91 22.62
N PRO A 115 -12.40 21.12 22.26
CA PRO A 115 -12.15 21.49 20.87
C PRO A 115 -10.97 20.73 20.24
N ASN A 116 -10.30 19.87 21.01
CA ASN A 116 -9.16 19.08 20.55
C ASN A 116 -9.19 17.68 21.20
N PRO A 117 -10.18 16.81 20.87
CA PRO A 117 -10.26 15.46 21.41
C PRO A 117 -8.96 14.74 21.06
N ARG A 118 -8.12 14.52 22.08
CA ARG A 118 -6.86 13.81 21.89
C ARG A 118 -7.22 12.36 21.64
N SER A 119 -7.22 11.97 20.36
CA SER A 119 -7.21 10.60 19.86
C SER A 119 -6.19 9.78 20.63
N SER A 120 -6.60 9.23 21.77
CA SER A 120 -5.71 8.59 22.72
C SER A 120 -5.83 7.09 22.62
N GLY A 121 -4.69 6.43 22.70
CA GLY A 121 -4.61 4.99 22.62
C GLY A 121 -3.27 4.54 22.07
N HIS A 122 -3.24 3.28 21.67
CA HIS A 122 -2.00 2.62 21.30
C HIS A 122 -2.10 1.94 19.92
N LEU A 123 -1.04 2.12 19.13
CA LEU A 123 -0.80 1.51 17.82
C LEU A 123 0.37 0.53 17.93
N ILE A 124 0.17 -0.70 17.47
CA ILE A 124 1.27 -1.65 17.24
C ILE A 124 1.63 -1.61 15.76
N THR A 125 2.90 -1.53 15.43
CA THR A 125 3.37 -1.56 14.04
C THR A 125 4.63 -2.38 13.88
N ALA A 126 4.86 -2.89 12.68
CA ALA A 126 6.15 -3.45 12.33
C ALA A 126 7.26 -2.39 12.43
N ARG A 127 8.45 -2.80 12.88
CA ARG A 127 9.68 -2.00 12.87
C ARG A 127 10.21 -1.71 11.46
N THR A 128 9.93 -2.60 10.51
CA THR A 128 10.35 -2.51 9.11
C THR A 128 9.16 -2.14 8.23
N ILE A 129 8.95 -0.84 8.07
CA ILE A 129 7.92 -0.23 7.22
C ILE A 129 8.53 0.90 6.40
N TYR A 130 7.78 1.44 5.45
CA TYR A 130 8.15 2.63 4.70
C TYR A 130 8.59 3.78 5.63
N GLY A 131 9.73 4.41 5.32
CA GLY A 131 10.34 5.43 6.17
C GLY A 131 9.42 6.61 6.50
N GLY A 132 8.59 7.04 5.54
CA GLY A 132 7.58 8.07 5.79
C GLY A 132 6.50 7.64 6.79
N THR A 133 6.08 6.37 6.75
CA THR A 133 5.14 5.79 7.72
C THR A 133 5.78 5.67 9.09
N TYR A 134 7.04 5.22 9.16
CA TYR A 134 7.81 5.19 10.39
C TYR A 134 7.89 6.60 11.02
N ALA A 135 8.25 7.61 10.23
CA ALA A 135 8.35 8.99 10.72
C ALA A 135 7.00 9.55 11.20
N LEU A 136 5.90 9.24 10.50
CA LEU A 136 4.54 9.60 10.91
C LEU A 136 4.21 8.99 12.28
N PHE A 137 4.42 7.67 12.43
CA PHE A 137 4.08 6.94 13.64
C PHE A 137 5.03 7.25 14.80
N LYS A 138 6.30 7.54 14.53
CA LYS A 138 7.29 7.84 15.57
C LYS A 138 7.17 9.25 16.11
N ASN A 139 6.83 10.23 15.25
CA ASN A 139 6.96 11.65 15.58
C ASN A 139 5.61 12.38 15.64
N ILE A 140 4.72 12.14 14.68
CA ILE A 140 3.47 12.91 14.56
C ILE A 140 2.36 12.32 15.42
N PHE A 141 2.20 11.00 15.41
CA PHE A 141 1.13 10.32 16.14
C PHE A 141 1.26 10.44 17.67
N PRO A 142 2.45 10.31 18.27
CA PRO A 142 2.62 10.55 19.71
C PRO A 142 2.31 12.00 20.10
N ALA A 143 2.65 12.97 19.26
CA ALA A 143 2.28 14.38 19.48
C ALA A 143 0.76 14.62 19.43
N ARG A 144 0.00 13.70 18.84
CA ARG A 144 -1.47 13.68 18.78
C ARG A 144 -2.11 12.77 19.83
N GLY A 145 -1.32 12.17 20.74
CA GLY A 145 -1.82 11.30 21.82
C GLY A 145 -1.91 9.81 21.47
N ILE A 146 -1.45 9.41 20.29
CA ILE A 146 -1.39 7.99 19.87
C ILE A 146 0.00 7.45 20.20
N GLU A 147 0.09 6.63 21.24
CA GLU A 147 1.32 5.91 21.55
C GLU A 147 1.59 4.80 20.53
N VAL A 148 2.87 4.51 20.27
CA VAL A 148 3.25 3.52 19.26
C VAL A 148 4.29 2.54 19.80
N SER A 149 4.02 1.24 19.68
CA SER A 149 5.00 0.17 19.87
C SER A 149 5.46 -0.38 18.52
N PHE A 150 6.76 -0.28 18.25
CA PHE A 150 7.42 -0.89 17.10
C PHE A 150 7.91 -2.29 17.48
N VAL A 151 7.46 -3.32 16.77
CA VAL A 151 7.81 -4.72 17.05
C VAL A 151 8.29 -5.44 15.79
N ASP A 152 8.94 -6.60 15.97
CA ASP A 152 9.05 -7.55 14.88
C ASP A 152 7.69 -8.19 14.64
N ILE A 153 7.08 -7.91 13.49
CA ILE A 153 5.75 -8.43 13.18
C ILE A 153 5.75 -9.94 12.88
N ASN A 154 6.91 -10.51 12.58
CA ASN A 154 7.05 -11.96 12.37
C ASN A 154 7.29 -12.72 13.68
N ASP A 155 7.59 -12.02 14.78
CA ASP A 155 7.58 -12.60 16.11
C ASP A 155 6.19 -12.41 16.74
N LEU A 156 5.32 -13.40 16.52
CA LEU A 156 3.96 -13.38 17.05
C LEU A 156 3.90 -13.25 18.57
N ARG A 157 4.94 -13.69 19.30
CA ARG A 157 5.00 -13.54 20.76
C ARG A 157 5.31 -12.10 21.14
N ALA A 158 6.23 -11.45 20.43
CA ALA A 158 6.51 -10.03 20.62
C ALA A 158 5.29 -9.16 20.29
N VAL A 159 4.56 -9.50 19.22
CA VAL A 159 3.29 -8.83 18.88
C VAL A 159 2.26 -9.02 19.98
N GLU A 160 2.08 -10.27 20.45
CA GLU A 160 1.15 -10.61 21.53
C GLU A 160 1.47 -9.84 22.83
N ALA A 161 2.75 -9.74 23.19
CA ALA A 161 3.22 -9.01 24.37
C ALA A 161 3.07 -7.49 24.26
N ALA A 162 3.01 -6.93 23.04
CA ALA A 162 2.86 -5.50 22.83
C ALA A 162 1.41 -5.00 22.96
N PHE A 163 0.41 -5.90 22.98
CA PHE A 163 -0.97 -5.49 23.22
C PHE A 163 -1.16 -4.93 24.63
N ARG A 164 -1.86 -3.81 24.67
CA ARG A 164 -2.29 -3.07 25.86
C ARG A 164 -3.80 -2.86 25.82
N PRO A 165 -4.48 -2.63 26.96
CA PRO A 165 -5.93 -2.36 26.99
C PRO A 165 -6.39 -1.28 26.00
N GLU A 166 -5.59 -0.24 25.82
CA GLU A 166 -5.83 0.91 24.95
C GLU A 166 -5.36 0.72 23.50
N THR A 167 -4.94 -0.50 23.12
CA THR A 167 -4.52 -0.80 21.74
C THR A 167 -5.73 -0.82 20.82
N LYS A 168 -5.70 -0.01 19.76
CA LYS A 168 -6.83 0.13 18.81
C LYS A 168 -6.47 -0.32 17.40
N VAL A 169 -5.19 -0.24 17.04
CA VAL A 169 -4.70 -0.61 15.70
C VAL A 169 -3.47 -1.49 15.79
N LEU A 170 -3.42 -2.51 14.93
CA LEU A 170 -2.20 -3.16 14.49
C LEU A 170 -1.99 -2.81 13.01
N TYR A 171 -0.83 -2.28 12.67
CA TYR A 171 -0.45 -1.91 11.30
C TYR A 171 0.68 -2.80 10.79
N ALA A 172 0.56 -3.29 9.56
CA ALA A 172 1.63 -4.02 8.88
C ALA A 172 1.66 -3.73 7.37
N GLU A 173 2.79 -4.05 6.74
CA GLU A 173 2.89 -4.17 5.28
C GLU A 173 2.79 -5.65 4.91
N THR A 174 2.13 -6.00 3.79
CA THR A 174 2.11 -7.40 3.31
C THR A 174 3.52 -7.93 3.08
N LEU A 175 4.38 -7.09 2.49
CA LEU A 175 5.78 -7.35 2.21
C LEU A 175 6.59 -6.13 2.68
N SER A 176 7.48 -6.32 3.66
CA SER A 176 8.21 -5.21 4.27
C SER A 176 9.15 -4.51 3.28
N ASN A 177 9.19 -3.18 3.32
CA ASN A 177 10.24 -2.42 2.67
C ASN A 177 11.43 -2.15 3.62
N PRO A 178 12.70 -2.41 3.24
CA PRO A 178 13.20 -3.02 2.01
C PRO A 178 13.54 -4.52 2.15
N LEU A 179 13.39 -5.13 3.33
CA LEU A 179 13.90 -6.47 3.62
C LEU A 179 13.07 -7.62 3.02
N LEU A 180 11.90 -7.31 2.46
CA LEU A 180 10.99 -8.27 1.84
C LEU A 180 10.54 -9.40 2.78
N ALA A 181 10.56 -9.15 4.09
CA ALA A 181 9.91 -10.02 5.05
C ALA A 181 8.40 -10.08 4.76
N VAL A 182 7.86 -11.29 4.71
CA VAL A 182 6.45 -11.55 4.40
C VAL A 182 5.68 -11.67 5.71
N THR A 183 4.64 -10.87 5.87
CA THR A 183 3.80 -10.84 7.06
C THR A 183 2.80 -12.01 7.07
N ASP A 184 2.65 -12.73 8.19
CA ASP A 184 1.59 -13.73 8.37
C ASP A 184 0.25 -13.04 8.68
N LEU A 185 -0.50 -12.71 7.63
CA LEU A 185 -1.72 -11.94 7.74
C LEU A 185 -2.79 -12.67 8.55
N ARG A 186 -2.91 -13.99 8.39
CA ARG A 186 -3.94 -14.79 9.08
C ARG A 186 -3.64 -14.89 10.58
N ALA A 187 -2.37 -15.07 10.95
CA ALA A 187 -1.97 -15.13 12.34
C ALA A 187 -2.20 -13.80 13.06
N LEU A 188 -1.81 -12.68 12.44
CA LEU A 188 -2.02 -11.35 13.02
C LEU A 188 -3.49 -10.97 13.09
N ALA A 189 -4.28 -11.26 12.04
CA ALA A 189 -5.72 -11.06 12.05
C ALA A 189 -6.39 -11.83 13.21
N ALA A 190 -5.97 -13.08 13.45
CA ALA A 190 -6.47 -13.87 14.56
C ALA A 190 -6.13 -13.26 15.93
N LEU A 191 -4.93 -12.67 16.10
CA LEU A 191 -4.56 -11.97 17.33
C LEU A 191 -5.38 -10.69 17.54
N CYS A 192 -5.59 -9.92 16.47
CA CYS A 192 -6.36 -8.68 16.48
C CYS A 192 -7.83 -8.94 16.83
N LYS A 193 -8.44 -9.94 16.18
CA LYS A 193 -9.84 -10.34 16.41
C LYS A 193 -10.09 -10.76 17.86
N LYS A 194 -9.18 -11.50 18.49
CA LYS A 194 -9.29 -11.90 19.91
C LYS A 194 -9.34 -10.71 20.87
N ARG A 195 -8.82 -9.55 20.46
CA ARG A 195 -8.64 -8.37 21.30
C ARG A 195 -9.49 -7.17 20.88
N GLY A 196 -10.33 -7.32 19.85
CA GLY A 196 -11.12 -6.21 19.31
C GLY A 196 -10.27 -5.10 18.65
N VAL A 197 -9.04 -5.41 18.25
CA VAL A 197 -8.12 -4.45 17.61
C VAL A 197 -8.32 -4.48 16.10
N LYS A 198 -8.27 -3.31 15.45
CA LYS A 198 -8.34 -3.21 13.98
C LYS A 198 -7.02 -3.54 13.33
N PHE A 199 -7.05 -4.39 12.30
CA PHE A 199 -5.88 -4.74 11.53
C PHE A 199 -5.83 -3.97 10.20
N VAL A 200 -4.86 -3.06 10.08
CA VAL A 200 -4.62 -2.24 8.88
C VAL A 200 -3.42 -2.78 8.13
N VAL A 201 -3.58 -3.04 6.83
CA VAL A 201 -2.51 -3.59 5.99
C VAL A 201 -2.22 -2.65 4.82
N ASP A 202 -0.97 -2.21 4.69
CA ASP A 202 -0.47 -1.59 3.46
C ASP A 202 -0.09 -2.68 2.46
N ASN A 203 -0.80 -2.70 1.33
CA ASN A 203 -0.68 -3.72 0.30
C ASN A 203 -0.01 -3.18 -0.99
N THR A 204 0.68 -2.04 -0.89
CA THR A 204 1.27 -1.32 -2.03
C THR A 204 2.19 -2.17 -2.90
N PHE A 205 2.95 -3.11 -2.31
CA PHE A 205 3.93 -3.95 -3.04
C PHE A 205 3.30 -5.15 -3.72
N THR A 206 2.08 -5.52 -3.33
CA THR A 206 1.44 -6.78 -3.69
C THR A 206 0.01 -6.62 -4.21
N PRO A 207 -0.36 -5.55 -4.95
CA PRO A 207 -1.70 -5.46 -5.53
C PRO A 207 -1.93 -6.65 -6.47
N LEU A 208 -3.14 -7.21 -6.44
CA LEU A 208 -3.52 -8.48 -7.08
C LEU A 208 -2.85 -9.74 -6.52
N ILE A 209 -1.60 -9.65 -6.07
CA ILE A 209 -0.81 -10.78 -5.57
C ILE A 209 -1.36 -11.26 -4.22
N VAL A 210 -1.70 -10.36 -3.32
CA VAL A 210 -2.31 -10.69 -2.01
C VAL A 210 -3.54 -9.83 -1.83
N GLN A 211 -4.62 -10.38 -1.28
CA GLN A 211 -5.82 -9.62 -0.91
C GLN A 211 -5.98 -9.69 0.63
N PRO A 212 -5.39 -8.77 1.40
CA PRO A 212 -5.33 -8.89 2.86
C PRO A 212 -6.68 -9.01 3.56
N LEU A 213 -7.74 -8.42 3.00
CA LEU A 213 -9.10 -8.56 3.54
C LEU A 213 -9.57 -10.03 3.54
N SER A 214 -9.18 -10.81 2.52
CA SER A 214 -9.46 -12.26 2.47
C SER A 214 -8.67 -13.07 3.51
N HIS A 215 -7.69 -12.44 4.15
CA HIS A 215 -6.85 -13.02 5.20
C HIS A 215 -7.14 -12.42 6.58
N GLY A 216 -8.18 -11.59 6.70
CA GLY A 216 -8.69 -11.07 7.97
C GLY A 216 -8.21 -9.67 8.36
N ALA A 217 -7.60 -8.92 7.44
CA ALA A 217 -7.43 -7.48 7.64
C ALA A 217 -8.81 -6.78 7.67
N ASP A 218 -8.92 -5.70 8.45
CA ASP A 218 -10.12 -4.84 8.48
C ASP A 218 -10.05 -3.74 7.42
N VAL A 219 -8.85 -3.19 7.19
CA VAL A 219 -8.61 -2.06 6.28
C VAL A 219 -7.36 -2.33 5.46
N VAL A 220 -7.42 -2.04 4.16
CA VAL A 220 -6.28 -2.06 3.26
C VAL A 220 -5.99 -0.66 2.74
N VAL A 221 -4.72 -0.27 2.74
CA VAL A 221 -4.25 0.99 2.18
C VAL A 221 -3.26 0.75 1.04
N HIS A 222 -3.25 1.66 0.08
CA HIS A 222 -2.35 1.63 -1.07
C HIS A 222 -1.74 3.00 -1.34
N SER A 223 -0.47 3.01 -1.71
CA SER A 223 0.09 4.07 -2.54
C SER A 223 -0.17 3.76 -4.02
N CYS A 224 -1.22 4.36 -4.58
CA CYS A 224 -1.58 4.20 -5.98
C CYS A 224 -0.52 4.78 -6.95
N THR A 225 0.40 5.61 -6.44
CA THR A 225 1.62 6.07 -7.13
C THR A 225 2.47 4.95 -7.71
N LYS A 226 2.39 3.75 -7.13
CA LYS A 226 3.31 2.65 -7.42
C LYS A 226 2.79 1.77 -8.55
N TYR A 227 2.58 0.49 -8.29
CA TYR A 227 2.12 -0.47 -9.28
C TYR A 227 0.75 -0.12 -9.86
N ILE A 228 -0.17 0.48 -9.09
CA ILE A 228 -1.50 0.85 -9.62
C ILE A 228 -1.36 1.87 -10.76
N SER A 229 -0.62 2.97 -10.57
CA SER A 229 -0.29 3.91 -11.66
C SER A 229 0.60 3.26 -12.72
N GLY A 230 1.72 2.64 -12.34
CA GLY A 230 2.64 1.98 -13.26
C GLY A 230 3.58 2.91 -14.05
N SER A 231 3.37 4.23 -14.01
CA SER A 231 4.00 5.17 -14.95
C SER A 231 4.86 6.26 -14.30
N SER A 232 4.99 6.28 -12.97
CA SER A 232 5.76 7.30 -12.22
C SER A 232 5.32 8.74 -12.48
N ASP A 233 4.03 8.98 -12.66
CA ASP A 233 3.44 10.27 -13.07
C ASP A 233 2.48 10.89 -12.04
N PHE A 234 1.90 10.08 -11.15
CA PHE A 234 0.90 10.56 -10.17
C PHE A 234 1.26 10.24 -8.73
N ILE A 235 0.98 11.19 -7.83
CA ILE A 235 0.87 10.92 -6.40
C ILE A 235 -0.60 10.66 -6.08
N ALA A 236 -0.89 9.50 -5.49
CA ALA A 236 -2.24 9.07 -5.17
C ALA A 236 -2.23 7.95 -4.13
N GLY A 237 -3.33 7.79 -3.41
CA GLY A 237 -3.55 6.66 -2.51
C GLY A 237 -5.00 6.20 -2.52
N ALA A 238 -5.24 5.05 -1.89
CA ALA A 238 -6.58 4.54 -1.70
C ALA A 238 -6.70 3.83 -0.35
N ILE A 239 -7.91 3.86 0.23
CA ILE A 239 -8.29 3.16 1.46
C ILE A 239 -9.46 2.25 1.11
N ALA A 240 -9.40 0.97 1.46
CA ALA A 240 -10.45 -0.02 1.22
C ALA A 240 -10.84 -0.74 2.51
N GLY A 241 -12.13 -1.00 2.73
CA GLY A 241 -12.64 -1.62 3.95
C GLY A 241 -14.15 -1.85 3.91
N SER A 242 -14.79 -1.90 5.08
CA SER A 242 -16.25 -1.92 5.17
C SER A 242 -16.87 -0.61 4.67
N ALA A 243 -18.11 -0.67 4.18
CA ALA A 243 -18.84 0.51 3.72
C ALA A 243 -19.00 1.54 4.86
N GLU A 244 -19.27 1.05 6.08
CA GLU A 244 -19.36 1.88 7.29
C GLU A 244 -18.05 2.62 7.58
N PHE A 245 -16.91 1.94 7.54
CA PHE A 245 -15.62 2.57 7.80
C PHE A 245 -15.29 3.63 6.75
N ILE A 246 -15.52 3.31 5.46
CA ILE A 246 -15.29 4.26 4.37
C ILE A 246 -16.21 5.48 4.48
N ALA A 247 -17.48 5.30 4.84
CA ALA A 247 -18.39 6.41 5.10
C ALA A 247 -17.91 7.28 6.28
N SER A 248 -17.38 6.67 7.34
CA SER A 248 -16.85 7.42 8.50
C SER A 248 -15.66 8.33 8.14
N LEU A 249 -14.86 7.99 7.12
CA LEU A 249 -13.72 8.82 6.68
C LEU A 249 -14.17 10.15 6.08
N ILE A 250 -15.35 10.19 5.46
CA ILE A 250 -15.91 11.36 4.77
C ILE A 250 -16.99 12.09 5.58
N ASP A 251 -17.25 11.64 6.81
CA ASP A 251 -18.20 12.30 7.71
C ASP A 251 -17.83 13.79 7.91
N VAL A 252 -18.84 14.65 7.86
CA VAL A 252 -18.66 16.12 7.85
C VAL A 252 -18.16 16.68 9.18
N ASN A 253 -18.35 15.96 10.29
CA ASN A 253 -18.03 16.44 11.63
C ASN A 253 -16.77 15.79 12.21
N HIS A 254 -16.50 14.53 11.85
CA HIS A 254 -15.43 13.74 12.46
C HIS A 254 -14.54 13.00 11.44
N GLY A 255 -14.90 13.00 10.16
CA GLY A 255 -14.19 12.30 9.10
C GLY A 255 -12.78 12.83 8.88
N SER A 256 -11.77 11.99 9.06
CA SER A 256 -10.36 12.34 8.90
C SER A 256 -10.02 12.78 7.47
N VAL A 257 -10.56 12.12 6.44
CA VAL A 257 -10.36 12.56 5.05
C VAL A 257 -11.13 13.86 4.78
N MET A 258 -12.36 13.97 5.29
CA MET A 258 -13.18 15.17 5.10
C MET A 258 -12.54 16.43 5.70
N LEU A 259 -11.93 16.29 6.89
CA LEU A 259 -11.41 17.41 7.68
C LEU A 259 -9.93 17.70 7.45
N ASN A 260 -9.10 16.67 7.20
CA ASN A 260 -7.70 16.91 6.82
C ASN A 260 -7.57 17.30 5.33
N GLY A 261 -8.59 17.02 4.52
CA GLY A 261 -8.70 17.46 3.13
C GLY A 261 -7.74 16.85 2.09
N PRO A 262 -7.22 15.60 2.20
CA PRO A 262 -6.37 15.02 1.16
C PRO A 262 -7.22 14.46 -0.01
N VAL A 263 -7.94 15.34 -0.70
CA VAL A 263 -8.87 14.98 -1.79
C VAL A 263 -8.10 14.62 -3.05
N MET A 264 -8.49 13.53 -3.71
CA MET A 264 -7.93 13.12 -5.00
C MET A 264 -8.46 14.01 -6.14
N ASP A 265 -7.58 14.44 -7.05
CA ASP A 265 -8.00 15.11 -8.29
C ASP A 265 -8.76 14.11 -9.18
N PRO A 266 -9.99 14.43 -9.65
CA PRO A 266 -10.79 13.54 -10.50
C PRO A 266 -10.10 13.16 -11.81
N ARG A 267 -9.20 14.00 -12.36
CA ARG A 267 -8.39 13.67 -13.54
C ARG A 267 -7.42 12.53 -13.25
N ILE A 268 -6.81 12.54 -12.07
CA ILE A 268 -5.93 11.45 -11.60
C ILE A 268 -6.77 10.18 -11.36
N ALA A 269 -7.94 10.31 -10.73
CA ALA A 269 -8.83 9.18 -10.50
C ALA A 269 -9.22 8.47 -11.81
N HIS A 270 -9.56 9.25 -12.84
CA HIS A 270 -9.89 8.74 -14.16
C HIS A 270 -8.72 7.97 -14.81
N GLU A 271 -7.51 8.55 -14.79
CA GLU A 271 -6.32 7.89 -15.32
C GLU A 271 -6.02 6.57 -14.59
N LEU A 272 -6.13 6.55 -13.27
CA LEU A 272 -5.94 5.34 -12.48
C LEU A 272 -7.05 4.30 -12.73
N TYR A 273 -8.29 4.74 -12.92
CA TYR A 273 -9.42 3.88 -13.27
C TYR A 273 -9.16 3.11 -14.57
N LEU A 274 -8.61 3.78 -15.59
CA LEU A 274 -8.23 3.15 -16.86
C LEU A 274 -7.09 2.14 -16.68
N ARG A 275 -6.13 2.46 -15.79
CA ARG A 275 -4.92 1.65 -15.60
C ARG A 275 -5.12 0.37 -14.79
N LEU A 276 -6.23 0.28 -14.05
CA LEU A 276 -6.60 -0.91 -13.30
C LEU A 276 -6.93 -2.10 -14.21
N ASP A 277 -7.52 -1.86 -15.39
CA ASP A 277 -7.93 -2.94 -16.32
C ASP A 277 -6.73 -3.71 -16.87
N HIS A 278 -5.58 -3.05 -17.01
CA HIS A 278 -4.33 -3.66 -17.47
C HIS A 278 -3.29 -3.81 -16.35
N LEU A 279 -3.69 -3.69 -15.07
CA LEU A 279 -2.80 -3.93 -13.94
C LEU A 279 -2.34 -5.40 -13.87
N SER A 280 -3.24 -6.34 -14.15
CA SER A 280 -2.96 -7.79 -14.13
C SER A 280 -1.80 -8.16 -15.05
N VAL A 281 -1.86 -7.73 -16.31
CA VAL A 281 -0.81 -7.97 -17.31
C VAL A 281 0.52 -7.36 -16.88
N ARG A 282 0.50 -6.13 -16.34
CA ARG A 282 1.72 -5.45 -15.86
C ARG A 282 2.34 -6.19 -14.67
N MET A 283 1.54 -6.59 -13.68
CA MET A 283 2.04 -7.32 -12.51
C MET A 283 2.64 -8.68 -12.90
N GLN A 284 2.02 -9.41 -13.81
CA GLN A 284 2.57 -10.66 -14.35
C GLN A 284 3.89 -10.44 -15.09
N ALA A 285 3.96 -9.42 -15.94
CA ALA A 285 5.17 -9.11 -16.70
C ALA A 285 6.33 -8.69 -15.77
N HIS A 286 6.02 -7.88 -14.77
CA HIS A 286 6.94 -7.50 -13.69
C HIS A 286 7.50 -8.73 -12.96
N ALA A 287 6.61 -9.60 -12.47
CA ALA A 287 7.01 -10.78 -11.72
C ALA A 287 7.81 -11.76 -12.57
N LYS A 288 7.46 -11.94 -13.84
CA LYS A 288 8.22 -12.80 -14.77
C LYS A 288 9.66 -12.33 -14.95
N MET A 289 9.88 -11.02 -15.15
CA MET A 289 11.23 -10.46 -15.28
C MET A 289 12.00 -10.57 -13.96
N ALA A 290 11.35 -10.27 -12.83
CA ALA A 290 11.98 -10.38 -11.52
C ALA A 290 12.38 -11.82 -11.17
N GLU A 291 11.51 -12.79 -11.41
CA GLU A 291 11.77 -14.22 -11.22
C GLU A 291 12.98 -14.69 -12.05
N PHE A 292 13.01 -14.31 -13.33
CA PHE A 292 14.12 -14.63 -14.23
C PHE A 292 15.45 -14.10 -13.69
N LEU A 293 15.50 -12.82 -13.32
CA LEU A 293 16.71 -12.18 -12.81
C LEU A 293 17.11 -12.76 -11.45
N ALA A 294 16.17 -12.92 -10.51
CA ALA A 294 16.44 -13.45 -9.18
C ALA A 294 16.98 -14.88 -9.23
N THR A 295 16.42 -15.74 -10.09
CA THR A 295 16.90 -17.12 -10.27
C THR A 295 18.33 -17.16 -10.82
N ARG A 296 18.65 -16.28 -11.78
CA ARG A 296 20.02 -16.16 -12.33
C ARG A 296 21.01 -15.62 -11.30
N MET A 297 20.62 -14.60 -10.54
CA MET A 297 21.40 -14.06 -9.42
C MET A 297 21.69 -15.14 -8.38
N TRP A 298 20.68 -15.93 -8.01
CA TRP A 298 20.80 -17.05 -7.08
C TRP A 298 21.78 -18.11 -7.59
N ALA A 299 21.69 -18.50 -8.86
CA ALA A 299 22.61 -19.46 -9.48
C ALA A 299 24.07 -18.97 -9.49
N GLU A 300 24.29 -17.67 -9.65
CA GLU A 300 25.62 -17.03 -9.55
C GLU A 300 26.08 -16.79 -8.10
N LYS A 301 25.32 -17.23 -7.10
CA LYS A 301 25.60 -17.00 -5.66
C LYS A 301 25.68 -15.52 -5.28
N ILE A 302 24.93 -14.68 -5.99
CA ILE A 302 24.75 -13.27 -5.62
C ILE A 302 23.82 -13.23 -4.40
N PRO A 303 24.10 -12.41 -3.37
CA PRO A 303 23.29 -12.32 -2.16
C PRO A 303 21.97 -11.57 -2.45
N VAL A 304 21.10 -12.20 -3.23
CA VAL A 304 19.79 -11.70 -3.60
C VAL A 304 18.74 -12.13 -2.57
N ILE A 305 17.84 -11.21 -2.22
CA ILE A 305 16.64 -11.48 -1.44
C ILE A 305 15.44 -11.29 -2.37
N TYR A 306 14.66 -12.35 -2.56
CA TYR A 306 13.43 -12.32 -3.33
C TYR A 306 12.48 -13.43 -2.82
N PRO A 307 11.17 -13.16 -2.59
CA PRO A 307 10.27 -14.13 -1.95
C PRO A 307 10.08 -15.46 -2.68
N SER A 308 10.36 -15.53 -3.99
CA SER A 308 10.24 -16.79 -4.74
C SER A 308 11.37 -17.78 -4.44
N LEU A 309 12.52 -17.29 -3.95
CA LEU A 309 13.72 -18.10 -3.85
C LEU A 309 13.60 -19.10 -2.68
N PRO A 310 14.10 -20.35 -2.84
CA PRO A 310 13.95 -21.38 -1.80
C PRO A 310 14.62 -21.04 -0.46
N ASN A 311 15.63 -20.17 -0.46
CA ASN A 311 16.32 -19.72 0.74
C ASN A 311 15.61 -18.56 1.46
N HIS A 312 14.54 -17.99 0.88
CA HIS A 312 13.76 -16.96 1.54
C HIS A 312 13.00 -17.58 2.73
N PRO A 313 13.20 -17.11 3.98
CA PRO A 313 12.63 -17.76 5.17
C PRO A 313 11.11 -17.92 5.11
N GLN A 314 10.42 -16.92 4.54
CA GLN A 314 8.97 -16.92 4.39
C GLN A 314 8.46 -17.33 2.99
N HIS A 315 9.25 -18.05 2.18
CA HIS A 315 8.81 -18.51 0.84
C HIS A 315 7.47 -19.27 0.90
N ALA A 316 7.38 -20.26 1.79
CA ALA A 316 6.18 -21.09 1.95
C ALA A 316 4.98 -20.26 2.46
N LEU A 317 5.22 -19.30 3.35
CA LEU A 317 4.19 -18.41 3.86
C LEU A 317 3.61 -17.53 2.74
N MET A 318 4.46 -16.88 1.95
CA MET A 318 4.03 -16.07 0.80
C MET A 318 3.17 -16.90 -0.15
N ARG A 319 3.64 -18.11 -0.51
CA ARG A 319 2.90 -19.02 -1.38
C ARG A 319 1.53 -19.40 -0.83
N SER A 320 1.37 -19.47 0.49
CA SER A 320 0.11 -19.85 1.15
C SER A 320 -0.97 -18.75 1.16
N GLN A 321 -0.60 -17.49 0.86
CA GLN A 321 -1.49 -16.33 0.93
C GLN A 321 -1.48 -15.46 -0.34
N MET A 322 -0.87 -15.95 -1.42
CA MET A 322 -0.79 -15.25 -2.69
C MET A 322 -1.70 -15.86 -3.76
N ASN A 323 -2.13 -15.03 -4.70
CA ASN A 323 -2.65 -15.39 -6.00
C ASN A 323 -1.46 -15.73 -6.92
N VAL A 324 -1.14 -17.02 -7.02
CA VAL A 324 0.06 -17.54 -7.72
C VAL A 324 0.19 -17.08 -9.17
N GLN A 325 -0.91 -16.76 -9.85
CA GLN A 325 -0.90 -16.30 -11.23
C GLN A 325 -0.19 -14.96 -11.46
N PHE A 326 -0.03 -14.14 -10.42
CA PHE A 326 0.65 -12.84 -10.51
C PHE A 326 2.12 -12.88 -10.10
N GLY A 327 2.64 -14.04 -9.69
CA GLY A 327 4.02 -14.23 -9.24
C GLY A 327 4.37 -13.48 -7.95
N TYR A 328 5.65 -13.49 -7.57
CA TYR A 328 6.12 -12.98 -6.26
C TYR A 328 6.37 -11.47 -6.24
N GLY A 329 5.79 -10.71 -7.17
CA GLY A 329 6.02 -9.27 -7.33
C GLY A 329 7.35 -8.95 -8.01
N ALA A 330 7.73 -7.67 -8.02
CA ALA A 330 8.91 -7.19 -8.75
C ALA A 330 9.94 -6.47 -7.90
N ILE A 331 9.84 -6.56 -6.58
CA ILE A 331 10.86 -6.02 -5.68
C ILE A 331 11.82 -7.14 -5.31
N LEU A 332 13.10 -6.93 -5.57
CA LEU A 332 14.20 -7.75 -5.06
C LEU A 332 15.28 -6.86 -4.48
N THR A 333 16.14 -7.41 -3.62
CA THR A 333 17.31 -6.68 -3.10
C THR A 333 18.60 -7.47 -3.29
N VAL A 334 19.71 -6.75 -3.37
CA VAL A 334 21.06 -7.34 -3.44
C VAL A 334 21.95 -6.64 -2.41
N ASP A 335 22.58 -7.43 -1.54
CA ASP A 335 23.55 -6.90 -0.58
C ASP A 335 24.93 -6.73 -1.22
N CYS A 336 25.39 -5.49 -1.33
CA CYS A 336 26.71 -5.15 -1.86
C CYS A 336 27.78 -5.03 -0.75
N GLY A 337 27.43 -5.30 0.50
CA GLY A 337 28.30 -5.21 1.67
C GLY A 337 28.50 -3.78 2.19
N SER A 338 28.76 -2.81 1.31
CA SER A 338 28.96 -1.40 1.69
C SER A 338 28.17 -0.43 0.80
N ALA A 339 27.91 0.76 1.33
CA ALA A 339 27.18 1.81 0.61
C ALA A 339 27.95 2.30 -0.62
N GLU A 340 29.28 2.32 -0.55
CA GLU A 340 30.19 2.70 -1.64
C GLU A 340 30.09 1.70 -2.80
N ARG A 341 30.16 0.40 -2.50
CA ARG A 341 29.99 -0.67 -3.50
C ARG A 341 28.58 -0.64 -4.10
N ALA A 342 27.57 -0.41 -3.27
CA ALA A 342 26.19 -0.27 -3.73
C ALA A 342 26.04 0.91 -4.71
N SER A 343 26.66 2.05 -4.39
CA SER A 343 26.62 3.26 -5.21
C SER A 343 27.39 3.08 -6.53
N ALA A 344 28.59 2.48 -6.46
CA ALA A 344 29.38 2.17 -7.65
C ALA A 344 28.64 1.22 -8.60
N LEU A 345 27.99 0.18 -8.07
CA LEU A 345 27.20 -0.76 -8.87
C LEU A 345 26.00 -0.05 -9.51
N ALA A 346 25.29 0.80 -8.75
CA ALA A 346 24.15 1.54 -9.28
C ALA A 346 24.56 2.51 -10.40
N ILE A 347 25.71 3.19 -10.29
CA ILE A 347 26.26 4.04 -11.35
C ILE A 347 26.53 3.20 -12.61
N ARG A 348 27.23 2.07 -12.45
CA ARG A 348 27.57 1.18 -13.57
C ARG A 348 26.33 0.62 -14.26
N LEU A 349 25.33 0.18 -13.50
CA LEU A 349 24.06 -0.31 -14.02
C LEU A 349 23.27 0.76 -14.78
N GLN A 350 23.35 2.03 -14.37
CA GLN A 350 22.74 3.13 -15.13
C GLN A 350 23.45 3.35 -16.48
N GLN A 351 24.79 3.31 -16.50
CA GLN A 351 25.58 3.44 -17.74
C GLN A 351 25.26 2.30 -18.72
N GLU A 352 25.11 1.08 -18.22
CA GLU A 352 24.67 -0.09 -19.00
C GLU A 352 23.17 -0.06 -19.37
N LYS A 353 22.42 0.95 -18.94
CA LYS A 353 20.97 1.08 -19.18
C LYS A 353 20.18 -0.10 -18.60
N PHE A 354 20.65 -0.71 -17.51
CA PHE A 354 19.91 -1.74 -16.78
C PHE A 354 18.75 -1.13 -15.99
N GLY A 355 18.95 0.03 -15.37
CA GLY A 355 17.92 0.69 -14.57
C GLY A 355 18.23 2.16 -14.36
N LEU A 356 17.35 2.84 -13.65
CA LEU A 356 17.50 4.24 -13.25
C LEU A 356 17.70 4.32 -11.74
N TYR A 357 18.62 5.17 -11.29
CA TYR A 357 18.77 5.43 -9.86
C TYR A 357 17.75 6.47 -9.42
N ALA A 358 16.69 6.02 -8.78
CA ALA A 358 15.59 6.85 -8.33
C ALA A 358 14.88 6.20 -7.14
N VAL A 359 14.41 7.04 -6.22
CA VAL A 359 13.42 6.60 -5.23
C VAL A 359 12.09 6.31 -5.93
N SER A 360 11.26 5.45 -5.34
CA SER A 360 10.02 4.86 -5.91
C SER A 360 10.20 3.46 -6.53
N LEU A 361 9.09 2.91 -7.03
CA LEU A 361 8.93 1.55 -7.54
C LEU A 361 7.66 1.43 -8.39
N GLY A 362 7.50 0.30 -9.07
CA GLY A 362 6.34 -0.03 -9.89
C GLY A 362 6.33 0.58 -11.29
N PHE A 363 7.48 1.07 -11.76
CA PHE A 363 7.62 1.65 -13.10
C PHE A 363 7.98 0.60 -14.17
N SER A 364 7.63 0.85 -15.42
CA SER A 364 7.91 -0.05 -16.54
C SER A 364 9.40 -0.37 -16.74
N ARG A 365 10.30 0.57 -16.38
CA ARG A 365 11.75 0.36 -16.34
C ARG A 365 12.24 0.11 -14.91
N THR A 366 13.32 -0.66 -14.78
CA THR A 366 13.92 -0.95 -13.48
C THR A 366 14.36 0.32 -12.76
N LEU A 367 13.92 0.48 -11.51
CA LEU A 367 14.38 1.53 -10.59
C LEU A 367 15.26 0.93 -9.50
N MET A 368 16.27 1.68 -9.07
CA MET A 368 17.29 1.23 -8.12
C MET A 368 17.52 2.30 -7.04
N SER A 369 17.67 1.87 -5.79
CA SER A 369 18.02 2.77 -4.69
C SER A 369 18.76 2.04 -3.57
N CYS A 370 19.74 2.68 -2.95
CA CYS A 370 20.38 2.16 -1.73
C CYS A 370 19.49 2.47 -0.51
N SER A 371 18.84 1.45 0.05
CA SER A 371 17.71 1.66 0.97
C SER A 371 18.10 2.31 2.29
N ALA A 372 19.23 1.87 2.89
CA ALA A 372 19.76 2.41 4.15
C ALA A 372 20.07 3.91 4.10
N LYS A 373 20.39 4.44 2.92
CA LYS A 373 20.75 5.85 2.69
C LYS A 373 19.65 6.64 1.98
N SER A 374 18.48 6.05 1.71
CA SER A 374 17.37 6.72 1.02
C SER A 374 16.01 6.43 1.69
N THR A 375 15.27 5.43 1.22
CA THR A 375 13.86 5.19 1.61
C THR A 375 13.65 4.72 3.05
N SER A 376 14.73 4.40 3.75
CA SER A 376 14.74 4.01 5.16
C SER A 376 15.67 4.90 5.98
N SER A 377 16.07 6.06 5.44
CA SER A 377 16.99 7.00 6.10
C SER A 377 16.39 7.62 7.36
N GLU A 378 15.07 7.62 7.48
CA GLU A 378 14.31 8.07 8.65
C GLU A 378 14.40 7.08 9.82
N ILE A 379 14.82 5.82 9.58
CA ILE A 379 15.08 4.83 10.63
C ILE A 379 16.49 5.07 11.18
N PRO A 380 16.69 5.27 12.50
CA PRO A 380 18.01 5.50 13.08
C PRO A 380 19.01 4.37 12.78
N GLU A 381 20.28 4.67 12.55
CA GLU A 381 21.28 3.66 12.14
C GLU A 381 21.43 2.49 13.14
N ALA A 382 21.28 2.74 14.44
CA ALA A 382 21.29 1.70 15.45
C ALA A 382 20.12 0.72 15.26
N GLU A 383 18.93 1.24 14.93
CA GLU A 383 17.75 0.45 14.63
C GLU A 383 17.88 -0.26 13.29
N GLN A 384 18.45 0.40 12.26
CA GLN A 384 18.79 -0.25 10.98
C GLN A 384 19.67 -1.49 11.19
N ARG A 385 20.71 -1.38 12.02
CA ARG A 385 21.55 -2.53 12.38
C ARG A 385 20.77 -3.61 13.13
N ALA A 386 19.90 -3.24 14.06
CA ALA A 386 19.10 -4.17 14.86
C ALA A 386 18.07 -4.94 14.01
N ILE A 387 17.57 -4.37 12.91
CA ILE A 387 16.66 -5.03 11.98
C ILE A 387 17.37 -5.77 10.84
N GLY A 388 18.71 -5.73 10.78
CA GLY A 388 19.49 -6.39 9.74
C GLY A 388 19.51 -5.66 8.40
N LEU A 389 19.27 -4.35 8.38
CA LEU A 389 19.39 -3.54 7.17
C LEU A 389 20.87 -3.27 6.87
N ALA A 390 21.43 -4.00 5.91
CA ALA A 390 22.81 -3.82 5.48
C ALA A 390 23.02 -2.44 4.82
N PRO A 391 24.13 -1.72 5.12
CA PRO A 391 24.43 -0.42 4.50
C PRO A 391 24.53 -0.46 2.98
N GLY A 392 24.91 -1.61 2.41
CA GLY A 392 25.05 -1.85 0.98
C GLY A 392 23.83 -2.48 0.31
N LEU A 393 22.66 -2.50 0.96
CA LEU A 393 21.47 -3.15 0.40
C LEU A 393 20.82 -2.28 -0.70
N ILE A 394 21.05 -2.68 -1.96
CA ILE A 394 20.34 -2.07 -3.10
C ILE A 394 18.98 -2.74 -3.24
N ARG A 395 17.93 -1.93 -3.29
CA ARG A 395 16.60 -2.38 -3.70
C ARG A 395 16.40 -2.11 -5.18
N PHE A 396 15.91 -3.12 -5.87
CA PHE A 396 15.50 -3.06 -7.27
C PHE A 396 13.98 -3.20 -7.36
N SER A 397 13.33 -2.21 -7.97
CA SER A 397 11.99 -2.37 -8.51
C SER A 397 12.14 -2.76 -9.97
N ILE A 398 12.09 -4.06 -10.25
CA ILE A 398 12.32 -4.61 -11.59
C ILE A 398 11.20 -4.17 -12.53
N GLY A 399 11.58 -3.52 -13.63
CA GLY A 399 10.66 -3.20 -14.72
C GLY A 399 10.31 -4.43 -15.57
N TYR A 400 9.36 -4.31 -16.48
CA TYR A 400 8.97 -5.39 -17.40
C TYR A 400 9.35 -5.13 -18.87
N THR A 401 10.01 -4.01 -19.16
CA THR A 401 10.50 -3.70 -20.50
C THR A 401 11.92 -4.20 -20.73
N GLY A 402 12.22 -4.64 -21.94
CA GLY A 402 13.55 -5.13 -22.35
C GLY A 402 13.60 -6.65 -22.46
N ASP A 403 14.59 -7.14 -23.20
CA ASP A 403 14.83 -8.57 -23.33
C ASP A 403 15.50 -9.12 -22.05
N PRO A 404 14.96 -10.19 -21.43
CA PRO A 404 15.50 -10.72 -20.17
C PRO A 404 17.00 -11.06 -20.22
N GLU A 405 17.50 -11.65 -21.31
CA GLU A 405 18.91 -12.02 -21.43
C GLU A 405 19.81 -10.80 -21.58
N ILE A 406 19.37 -9.77 -22.32
CA ILE A 406 20.09 -8.50 -22.38
C ILE A 406 20.14 -7.83 -21.00
N MET A 407 19.02 -7.82 -20.26
CA MET A 407 18.96 -7.24 -18.92
C MET A 407 19.86 -8.01 -17.95
N TRP A 408 19.87 -9.33 -18.02
CA TRP A 408 20.78 -10.17 -17.24
C TRP A 408 22.24 -9.90 -17.59
N SER A 409 22.60 -9.87 -18.89
CA SER A 409 23.97 -9.59 -19.33
C SER A 409 24.48 -8.25 -18.81
N ARG A 410 23.64 -7.20 -18.83
CA ARG A 410 23.96 -5.89 -18.27
C ARG A 410 24.19 -5.96 -16.77
N PHE A 411 23.30 -6.64 -16.05
CA PHE A 411 23.42 -6.79 -14.60
C PHE A 411 24.70 -7.53 -14.22
N ILE A 412 24.91 -8.73 -14.76
CA ILE A 412 26.03 -9.59 -14.36
C ILE A 412 27.37 -9.01 -14.79
N GLY A 413 27.44 -8.32 -15.94
CA GLY A 413 28.64 -7.61 -16.38
C GLY A 413 29.03 -6.51 -15.38
N ALA A 414 28.09 -5.61 -15.07
CA ALA A 414 28.31 -4.55 -14.08
C ALA A 414 28.64 -5.09 -12.68
N TYR A 415 27.93 -6.15 -12.25
CA TYR A 415 28.17 -6.78 -10.95
C TYR A 415 29.58 -7.37 -10.87
N ARG A 416 30.04 -8.09 -11.91
CA ARG A 416 31.37 -8.69 -11.94
C ARG A 416 32.50 -7.66 -12.06
N GLU A 417 32.23 -6.49 -12.60
CA GLU A 417 33.22 -5.41 -12.72
C GLU A 417 33.41 -4.64 -11.41
N VAL A 418 32.32 -4.46 -10.64
CA VAL A 418 32.31 -3.59 -9.45
C VAL A 418 32.41 -4.36 -8.13
N ILE A 419 31.78 -5.53 -8.06
CA ILE A 419 31.60 -6.28 -6.81
C ILE A 419 32.57 -7.45 -6.71
N ARG A 420 32.81 -8.18 -7.80
CA ARG A 420 33.87 -9.19 -7.87
C ARG A 420 35.16 -8.55 -8.36
#